data_AF-A0A2A9KAS1-F1
#
_entry.id   AF-A0A2A9KAS1-F1
#
_cell.length_a   1.000
_cell.length_b   1.000
_cell.length_c   1.000
_cell.angle_alpha   90.00
_cell.angle_beta   90.00
_cell.angle_gamma   90.00
#
_symmetry.space_group_name_H-M   'P 1'
#
loop_
_entity.id
_entity.type
_entity.pdbx_description
1 polymer ?
#
loop_
_entity_poly.entity_id
_entity_poly.type
_entity_poly.pdbx_seq_one_letter_code
_entity_poly.pdbx_strand_id
1 'polypeptide(L)'
;MLILENEIDDAVLLILSALHADASDQDSHRGEPGLSLARLSKRTELRMSTLRRHLTALEEAEIASVVINEDGTGRAALTPYGMAIFNALDESQSANVDY
;
A
#
# COMPACT_ATOMS: atom_id res chain seq x y z
N MET A 1 23.99 6.01 20.98
CA MET A 1 24.48 5.55 19.67
C MET A 1 23.29 4.89 18.99
N LEU A 2 22.75 5.54 17.96
CA LEU A 2 21.43 5.30 17.39
C LEU A 2 21.41 3.96 16.64
N ILE A 3 20.60 3.00 17.10
CA ILE A 3 20.20 1.87 16.26
C ILE A 3 19.23 2.45 15.25
N LEU A 4 19.63 2.53 13.98
CA LEU A 4 18.69 2.71 12.87
C LEU A 4 17.87 1.41 12.81
N GLU A 5 16.78 1.35 13.56
CA GLU A 5 15.72 0.37 13.37
C GLU A 5 15.01 0.76 12.05
N ASN A 6 15.62 0.38 10.93
CA ASN A 6 15.06 0.55 9.59
C ASN A 6 13.96 -0.49 9.34
N GLU A 7 13.06 -0.62 10.30
CA GLU A 7 11.91 -1.52 10.24
C GLU A 7 10.77 -0.74 9.59
N ILE A 8 10.32 -1.22 8.43
CA ILE A 8 9.14 -0.69 7.78
C ILE A 8 7.96 -0.99 8.70
N ASP A 9 7.20 0.03 9.08
CA ASP A 9 5.99 -0.12 9.90
C ASP A 9 5.08 -1.21 9.30
N ASP A 10 4.72 -2.22 10.10
CA ASP A 10 3.85 -3.33 9.71
C ASP A 10 2.56 -2.85 9.03
N ALA A 11 2.00 -1.72 9.50
CA ALA A 11 0.81 -1.14 8.91
C ALA A 11 1.07 -0.66 7.48
N VAL A 12 2.24 -0.09 7.21
CA VAL A 12 2.65 0.33 5.87
C VAL A 12 2.83 -0.90 4.99
N LEU A 13 3.50 -1.95 5.47
CA LEU A 13 3.67 -3.18 4.70
C LEU A 13 2.33 -3.82 4.35
N LEU A 14 1.39 -3.89 5.31
CA LEU A 14 0.02 -4.39 5.07
C LEU A 14 -0.73 -3.57 4.01
N ILE A 15 -0.58 -2.25 4.01
CA ILE A 15 -1.17 -1.37 3.00
C ILE A 15 -0.58 -1.67 1.61
N LEU A 16 0.76 -1.72 1.50
CA LEU A 16 1.43 -1.97 0.22
C LEU A 16 1.08 -3.34 -0.34
N SER A 17 1.10 -4.39 0.49
CA SER A 17 0.69 -5.75 0.11
C SER A 17 -0.75 -5.79 -0.38
N ALA A 18 -1.67 -5.07 0.28
CA ALA A 18 -3.07 -5.06 -0.10
C ALA A 18 -3.30 -4.36 -1.45
N LEU A 19 -2.58 -3.27 -1.72
CA LEU A 19 -2.64 -2.53 -2.98
C LEU A 19 -1.95 -3.29 -4.12
N HIS A 20 -0.83 -3.96 -3.86
CA HIS A 20 -0.15 -4.83 -4.82
C HIS A 20 -1.08 -5.95 -5.28
N ALA A 21 -1.67 -6.68 -4.35
CA ALA A 21 -2.59 -7.76 -4.67
C ALA A 21 -3.83 -7.28 -5.46
N ASP A 22 -4.35 -6.08 -5.18
CA ASP A 22 -5.43 -5.49 -5.98
C ASP A 22 -4.95 -5.24 -7.42
N ALA A 23 -3.78 -4.62 -7.59
CA ALA A 23 -3.22 -4.35 -8.92
C ALA A 23 -2.97 -5.62 -9.74
N SER A 24 -2.48 -6.71 -9.12
CA SER A 24 -2.30 -8.00 -9.79
C SER A 24 -3.63 -8.66 -10.19
N ASP A 25 -4.71 -8.47 -9.43
CA ASP A 25 -6.04 -8.98 -9.75
C ASP A 25 -6.78 -8.13 -10.81
N GLN A 26 -6.41 -6.84 -10.96
CA GLN A 26 -7.03 -5.91 -11.91
C GLN A 26 -6.71 -6.23 -13.38
N ASP A 27 -5.63 -6.94 -13.68
CA ASP A 27 -5.40 -7.51 -15.02
C ASP A 27 -6.56 -8.41 -15.49
N SER A 28 -7.43 -8.84 -14.56
CA SER A 28 -8.61 -9.65 -14.83
C SER A 28 -9.96 -8.88 -14.82
N HIS A 29 -10.02 -7.60 -14.41
CA HIS A 29 -11.29 -6.89 -14.17
C HIS A 29 -11.38 -5.49 -14.81
N ARG A 30 -12.46 -5.25 -15.56
CA ARG A 30 -12.75 -4.03 -16.35
C ARG A 30 -13.32 -2.86 -15.52
N GLY A 31 -12.85 -2.69 -14.27
CA GLY A 31 -13.33 -1.68 -13.31
C GLY A 31 -12.46 -0.42 -13.26
N GLU A 32 -12.82 0.53 -12.38
CA GLU A 32 -11.97 1.69 -12.07
C GLU A 32 -10.69 1.25 -11.34
N PRO A 33 -9.51 1.79 -11.72
CA PRO A 33 -8.25 1.44 -11.11
C PRO A 33 -8.18 1.78 -9.62
N GLY A 34 -7.50 0.91 -8.87
CA GLY A 34 -7.26 1.05 -7.43
C GLY A 34 -8.34 0.45 -6.52
N LEU A 35 -7.94 0.18 -5.28
CA LEU A 35 -8.76 -0.40 -4.23
C LEU A 35 -9.53 0.68 -3.46
N SER A 36 -10.82 0.48 -3.20
CA SER A 36 -11.58 1.45 -2.39
C SER A 36 -11.04 1.55 -0.97
N LEU A 37 -11.02 2.76 -0.41
CA LEU A 37 -10.46 3.00 0.93
C LEU A 37 -11.19 2.21 2.03
N ALA A 38 -12.50 1.99 1.88
CA ALA A 38 -13.26 1.17 2.82
C ALA A 38 -12.82 -0.31 2.78
N ARG A 39 -12.55 -0.86 1.58
CA ARG A 39 -12.04 -2.22 1.44
C ARG A 39 -10.61 -2.32 1.95
N LEU A 40 -9.78 -1.31 1.69
CA LEU A 40 -8.41 -1.26 2.20
C LEU A 40 -8.39 -1.21 3.73
N SER A 41 -9.14 -0.31 4.36
CA SER A 41 -9.28 -0.22 5.83
C SER A 41 -9.74 -1.54 6.45
N LYS A 42 -10.69 -2.23 5.80
CA LYS A 42 -11.14 -3.55 6.24
C LYS A 42 -10.04 -4.61 6.13
N ARG A 43 -9.28 -4.62 5.04
CA ARG A 43 -8.21 -5.63 4.79
C ARG A 43 -7.00 -5.45 5.70
N THR A 44 -6.68 -4.21 6.05
CA THR A 44 -5.53 -3.90 6.91
C THR A 44 -5.90 -3.77 8.38
N GLU A 45 -7.19 -3.90 8.72
CA GLU A 45 -7.74 -3.70 10.07
C GLU A 45 -7.42 -2.33 10.69
N LEU A 46 -7.08 -1.34 9.85
CA LEU A 46 -6.76 0.02 10.30
C LEU A 46 -8.03 0.85 10.38
N ARG A 47 -8.12 1.71 11.42
CA ARG A 47 -9.12 2.78 11.43
C ARG A 47 -8.91 3.69 10.23
N MET A 48 -10.01 4.16 9.64
CA MET A 48 -9.97 5.00 8.44
C MET A 48 -9.07 6.24 8.57
N SER A 49 -9.07 6.90 9.73
CA SER A 49 -8.19 8.04 10.02
C SER A 49 -6.71 7.66 10.01
N THR A 50 -6.37 6.49 10.56
CA THR A 50 -5.01 5.96 10.58
C THR A 50 -4.57 5.57 9.17
N LEU A 51 -5.42 4.84 8.44
CA LEU A 51 -5.17 4.48 7.04
C LEU A 51 -4.90 5.72 6.19
N ARG A 52 -5.75 6.75 6.29
CA ARG A 52 -5.59 7.99 5.53
C ARG A 52 -4.27 8.69 5.85
N ARG A 53 -3.81 8.67 7.10
CA ARG A 53 -2.51 9.24 7.47
C ARG A 53 -1.36 8.53 6.78
N HIS A 54 -1.35 7.20 6.75
CA HIS A 54 -0.33 6.44 6.03
C HIS A 54 -0.43 6.68 4.52
N LEU A 55 -1.64 6.70 3.96
CA LEU A 55 -1.85 6.96 2.54
C LEU A 55 -1.39 8.36 2.11
N THR A 56 -1.59 9.39 2.94
CA THR A 56 -1.03 10.73 2.69
C THR A 56 0.49 10.69 2.63
N ALA A 57 1.15 10.02 3.59
CA ALA A 57 2.60 9.90 3.58
C ALA A 57 3.13 9.11 2.36
N LEU A 58 2.42 8.04 1.96
CA LEU A 58 2.76 7.26 0.77
C LEU A 58 2.51 8.02 -0.53
N GLU A 59 1.50 8.88 -0.58
CA GLU A 59 1.21 9.76 -1.71
C GLU A 59 2.24 10.88 -1.84
N GLU A 60 2.62 11.51 -0.73
CA GLU A 60 3.72 12.50 -0.69
C GLU A 60 5.07 11.91 -1.14
N ALA A 61 5.27 10.61 -0.92
CA ALA A 61 6.44 9.86 -1.39
C ALA A 61 6.29 9.30 -2.82
N GLU A 62 5.19 9.59 -3.52
CA GLU A 62 4.86 9.08 -4.85
C GLU A 62 4.78 7.54 -4.95
N ILE A 63 4.61 6.85 -3.83
CA ILE A 63 4.49 5.39 -3.74
C ILE A 63 3.06 4.93 -4.07
N ALA A 64 2.06 5.70 -3.62
CA ALA A 64 0.66 5.43 -3.87
C ALA A 64 -0.04 6.64 -4.50
N SER A 65 -1.02 6.41 -5.36
CA SER A 65 -1.96 7.43 -5.81
C SER A 65 -3.24 7.29 -5.01
N VAL A 66 -3.77 8.41 -4.48
CA VAL A 66 -4.97 8.40 -3.65
C VAL A 66 -5.97 9.39 -4.23
N VAL A 67 -7.19 8.93 -4.48
CA VAL A 67 -8.31 9.78 -4.90
C VAL A 67 -9.34 9.76 -3.79
N ILE A 68 -9.68 10.95 -3.26
CA ILE A 68 -10.72 11.12 -2.25
C ILE A 68 -11.82 12.00 -2.86
N ASN A 69 -13.05 11.50 -2.82
CA ASN A 69 -14.24 12.19 -3.28
C ASN A 69 -14.77 13.15 -2.20
N GLU A 70 -15.61 14.10 -2.59
CA GLU A 70 -16.22 15.09 -1.69
C GLU A 70 -17.06 14.47 -0.57
N ASP A 71 -17.64 13.28 -0.82
CA ASP A 71 -18.42 12.50 0.16
C ASP A 71 -17.54 11.72 1.16
N GLY A 72 -16.21 11.83 1.04
CA GLY A 72 -15.24 11.14 1.89
C GLY A 72 -14.96 9.70 1.50
N THR A 73 -15.57 9.19 0.42
CA THR A 73 -15.16 7.93 -0.21
C THR A 73 -13.87 8.13 -1.00
N GLY A 74 -13.24 7.05 -1.45
CA GLY A 74 -12.03 7.17 -2.24
C GLY A 74 -11.45 5.84 -2.65
N ARG A 75 -10.36 5.91 -3.41
CA ARG A 75 -9.57 4.76 -3.86
C ARG A 75 -8.09 5.05 -3.70
N ALA A 76 -7.30 4.00 -3.55
CA ALA A 76 -5.85 4.06 -3.57
C ALA A 76 -5.29 2.97 -4.49
N ALA A 77 -4.18 3.26 -5.17
CA ALA A 77 -3.45 2.31 -5.99
C ALA A 77 -1.95 2.50 -5.80
N LEU A 78 -1.14 1.46 -6.00
CA LEU A 78 0.30 1.65 -6.15
C LEU A 78 0.59 2.42 -7.43
N THR A 79 1.53 3.35 -7.38
CA THR A 79 2.13 3.91 -8.59
C THR A 79 3.09 2.88 -9.21
N PRO A 80 3.56 3.09 -10.46
CA PRO A 80 4.63 2.26 -11.02
C PRO A 80 5.90 2.26 -10.14
N TYR A 81 6.21 3.38 -9.51
CA TYR A 81 7.34 3.49 -8.58
C TYR A 81 7.10 2.68 -7.30
N GLY A 82 5.91 2.78 -6.69
CA GLY A 82 5.56 1.99 -5.52
C GLY A 82 5.50 0.49 -5.77
N MET A 83 5.06 0.08 -6.97
CA MET A 83 5.11 -1.32 -7.42
C MET A 83 6.54 -1.85 -7.44
N ALA A 84 7.47 -1.09 -8.03
CA ALA A 84 8.89 -1.49 -8.08
C ALA A 84 9.52 -1.60 -6.69
N ILE A 85 9.19 -0.68 -5.77
CA ILE A 85 9.65 -0.75 -4.37
C ILE A 85 9.13 -2.02 -3.70
N PHE A 86 7.83 -2.29 -3.80
CA PHE A 86 7.23 -3.45 -3.15
C PHE A 86 7.85 -4.77 -3.65
N ASN A 87 8.05 -4.91 -4.96
CA ASN A 87 8.67 -6.10 -5.53
C ASN A 87 10.11 -6.28 -5.03
N ALA A 88 10.90 -5.20 -4.98
CA ALA A 88 12.26 -5.26 -4.44
C ALA A 88 12.28 -5.64 -2.95
N LEU A 89 11.29 -5.20 -2.17
CA LEU A 89 11.13 -5.59 -0.76
C LEU A 89 10.79 -7.08 -0.63
N ASP A 90 9.83 -7.58 -1.41
CA ASP A 90 9.39 -8.97 -1.39
C ASP A 90 10.52 -9.95 -1.79
N GLU A 91 11.30 -9.60 -2.83
CA GLU A 91 12.49 -10.34 -3.25
C GLU A 91 13.56 -10.37 -2.16
N SER A 92 13.79 -9.24 -1.48
CA SER A 92 14.78 -9.13 -0.40
C SER A 92 14.38 -9.94 0.86
N GLN A 93 13.08 -10.09 1.11
CA GLN A 93 12.56 -10.93 2.21
C GLN A 93 12.66 -12.42 1.86
N SER A 94 12.36 -12.79 0.61
CA SER A 94 12.46 -14.18 0.14
C SER A 94 13.89 -14.70 0.19
N ALA A 95 14.87 -13.87 -0.15
CA ALA A 95 16.29 -14.22 -0.10
C ALA A 95 16.84 -14.45 1.33
N ASN A 96 16.14 -14.00 2.37
CA ASN A 96 16.55 -14.19 3.78
C ASN A 96 16.00 -15.48 4.42
N VAL A 97 15.10 -16.22 3.76
CA VAL A 97 14.47 -17.44 4.32
C VAL A 97 15.19 -18.73 3.90
N ASP A 98 16.09 -18.66 2.92
CA ASP A 98 16.80 -19.82 2.34
C ASP A 98 18.09 -20.24 3.09
N TYR A 99 18.22 -19.95 4.40
CA TYR A 99 19.43 -20.31 5.19
C TYR A 99 19.12 -20.95 6.56
#